data_AF-A0A1C0ZRJ9-F1
#
_entry.id   AF-A0A1C0ZRJ9-F1
#
_cell.length_a   1.000
_cell.length_b   1.000
_cell.length_c   1.000
_cell.angle_alpha   90.00
_cell.angle_beta   90.00
_cell.angle_gamma   90.00
#
_symmetry.space_group_name_H-M   'P 1'
#
loop_
_entity.id
_entity.type
_entity.pdbx_description
1 polymer ?
#
loop_
_entity_poly.entity_id
_entity_poly.type
_entity_poly.pdbx_seq_one_letter_code
_entity_poly.pdbx_strand_id
1 'polypeptide(L)'
;MIDRSELLNEWLGKRFACACGQNHEIPIRRIVIESNALTDVVSYVKETGYGEVTLVADANTYGVAGEKLRSLLEENQVKVGVSLIRENGMGGVAADEEAIVQLMLDTSMTSKVLLAVGAGTIHDIVRFVSHRTGRPFLSVLTAPSVDGFASVGAPLIVCGFKQTIPCSSPEAIFADLSILAAAPQAMIAAGVGDMLGKHTSLADWSLGCVLLDEHYCELSARLTLEAVELCTAHLEEIAQRTELGLRRLMEGLILSGLSMLLVGHSRPASGAERHLSHYWEMVLLQQRRRALLHGAKVGVATVLMAEAIIAENASAMGVDARALQVRIAARWGDVLDIARGVPAPEQLAAWLAAVQGPVTPDQLGVEPALVEASLQDALFVRNRFTILRLQRLL
;
A
#
# COMPACT_ATOMS: atom_id res chain seq x y z
N MET A 1 -9.98 -23.01 13.40
CA MET A 1 -9.42 -21.84 12.67
C MET A 1 -8.84 -20.95 13.74
N ILE A 2 -7.52 -20.74 13.73
CA ILE A 2 -6.89 -19.73 14.60
C ILE A 2 -7.45 -18.38 14.15
N ASP A 3 -7.94 -17.58 15.08
CA ASP A 3 -8.35 -16.21 14.80
C ASP A 3 -7.09 -15.42 14.39
N ARG A 4 -6.96 -15.07 13.10
CA ARG A 4 -5.75 -14.42 12.57
C ARG A 4 -5.51 -13.02 13.15
N SER A 5 -6.50 -12.46 13.84
CA SER A 5 -6.36 -11.29 14.71
C SER A 5 -5.31 -11.52 15.80
N GLU A 6 -5.17 -12.76 16.31
CA GLU A 6 -4.14 -13.12 17.31
C GLU A 6 -2.72 -13.08 16.71
N LEU A 7 -2.55 -13.52 15.45
CA LEU A 7 -1.26 -13.48 14.73
C LEU A 7 -0.75 -12.05 14.51
N LEU A 8 -1.64 -11.11 14.19
CA LEU A 8 -1.28 -9.68 14.08
C LEU A 8 -0.80 -9.13 15.43
N ASN A 9 -1.44 -9.55 16.52
CA ASN A 9 -1.16 -9.07 17.87
C ASN A 9 0.11 -9.67 18.49
N GLU A 10 0.53 -10.87 18.07
CA GLU A 10 1.70 -11.55 18.63
C GLU A 10 3.01 -10.77 18.49
N TRP A 11 3.13 -9.88 17.50
CA TRP A 11 4.38 -9.16 17.23
C TRP A 11 4.36 -7.68 17.61
N LEU A 12 3.19 -7.14 17.98
CA LEU A 12 3.06 -5.73 18.31
C LEU A 12 3.93 -5.33 19.50
N GLY A 13 4.63 -4.21 19.34
CA GLY A 13 5.56 -3.66 20.34
C GLY A 13 6.79 -4.54 20.59
N LYS A 14 7.11 -5.51 19.71
CA LYS A 14 8.22 -6.45 19.92
C LYS A 14 9.35 -6.25 18.92
N ARG A 15 10.55 -6.55 19.40
CA ARG A 15 11.76 -6.75 18.61
C ARG A 15 12.19 -8.19 18.73
N PHE A 16 12.57 -8.81 17.62
CA PHE A 16 12.97 -10.22 17.58
C PHE A 16 14.05 -10.48 16.53
N ALA A 17 14.86 -11.50 16.75
CA ALA A 17 15.83 -11.99 15.77
C ALA A 17 15.11 -12.87 14.73
N CYS A 18 15.35 -12.61 13.44
CA CYS A 18 14.75 -13.36 12.35
C CYS A 18 15.75 -14.34 11.74
N ALA A 19 15.24 -15.43 11.17
CA ALA A 19 16.03 -16.42 10.44
C ALA A 19 16.78 -15.83 9.22
N CYS A 20 16.32 -14.69 8.69
CA CYS A 20 17.00 -13.96 7.60
C CYS A 20 18.30 -13.24 8.05
N GLY A 21 18.66 -13.34 9.34
CA GLY A 21 19.88 -12.74 9.90
C GLY A 21 19.72 -11.29 10.37
N GLN A 22 18.54 -10.69 10.23
CA GLN A 22 18.23 -9.34 10.69
C GLN A 22 17.43 -9.35 12.01
N ASN A 23 17.49 -8.24 12.74
CA ASN A 23 16.56 -8.00 13.85
C ASN A 23 15.38 -7.18 13.33
N HIS A 24 14.18 -7.71 13.48
CA HIS A 24 12.96 -7.02 13.10
C HIS A 24 12.28 -6.38 14.30
N GLU A 25 11.53 -5.31 14.05
CA GLU A 25 10.76 -4.60 15.05
C GLU A 25 9.40 -4.20 14.47
N ILE A 26 8.34 -4.38 15.26
CA ILE A 26 7.01 -3.84 14.96
C ILE A 26 6.65 -2.88 16.10
N PRO A 27 6.92 -1.57 15.96
CA PRO A 27 6.68 -0.60 17.04
C PRO A 27 5.20 -0.21 17.18
N ILE A 28 4.33 -0.69 16.29
CA ILE A 28 2.87 -0.53 16.39
C ILE A 28 2.40 -1.17 17.69
N ARG A 29 1.60 -0.44 18.48
CA ARG A 29 1.15 -0.83 19.82
C ARG A 29 -0.24 -1.45 19.85
N ARG A 30 -1.10 -1.09 18.90
CA ARG A 30 -2.48 -1.56 18.86
C ARG A 30 -3.01 -1.57 17.42
N ILE A 31 -3.72 -2.64 17.07
CA ILE A 31 -4.48 -2.76 15.83
C ILE A 31 -5.90 -3.18 16.20
N VAL A 32 -6.90 -2.43 15.75
CA VAL A 32 -8.33 -2.72 15.96
C VAL A 32 -9.02 -2.75 14.60
N ILE A 33 -9.68 -3.87 14.30
CA ILE A 33 -10.48 -4.06 13.08
C ILE A 33 -11.85 -4.56 13.54
N GLU A 34 -12.71 -3.66 13.98
CA GLU A 34 -13.97 -4.01 14.65
C GLU A 34 -15.07 -3.03 14.28
N SER A 35 -16.33 -3.40 14.52
CA SER A 35 -17.41 -2.43 14.51
C SER A 35 -17.27 -1.44 15.68
N ASN A 36 -17.52 -0.16 15.45
CA ASN A 36 -17.33 0.93 16.43
C ASN A 36 -15.88 1.23 16.84
N ALA A 37 -14.88 0.87 16.01
CA ALA A 37 -13.47 1.13 16.31
C ALA A 37 -13.13 2.61 16.63
N LEU A 38 -13.99 3.58 16.27
CA LEU A 38 -13.82 4.98 16.69
C LEU A 38 -13.84 5.17 18.22
N THR A 39 -14.59 4.35 18.97
CA THR A 39 -14.56 4.42 20.44
C THR A 39 -13.22 3.93 20.99
N ASP A 40 -12.59 2.96 20.33
CA ASP A 40 -11.26 2.46 20.70
C ASP A 40 -10.16 3.50 20.47
N VAL A 41 -10.33 4.39 19.49
CA VAL A 41 -9.44 5.57 19.31
C VAL A 41 -9.49 6.43 20.57
N VAL A 42 -10.67 6.74 21.09
CA VAL A 42 -10.83 7.56 22.31
C VAL A 42 -10.22 6.87 23.52
N SER A 43 -10.50 5.58 23.70
CA SER A 43 -9.90 4.78 24.77
C SER A 43 -8.37 4.82 24.70
N TYR A 44 -7.79 4.61 23.51
CA TYR A 44 -6.34 4.65 23.31
C TYR A 44 -5.74 6.03 23.59
N VAL A 45 -6.38 7.11 23.14
CA VAL A 45 -5.94 8.50 23.39
C VAL A 45 -5.93 8.80 24.90
N LYS A 46 -6.91 8.30 25.66
CA LYS A 46 -6.95 8.46 27.13
C LYS A 46 -5.88 7.62 27.83
N GLU A 47 -5.71 6.35 27.45
CA GLU A 47 -4.71 5.45 28.02
C GLU A 47 -3.28 5.97 27.83
N THR A 48 -3.00 6.59 26.69
CA THR A 48 -1.69 7.20 26.36
C THR A 48 -1.49 8.58 26.98
N GLY A 49 -2.54 9.20 27.53
CA GLY A 49 -2.48 10.51 28.17
C GLY A 49 -2.37 11.68 27.18
N TYR A 50 -2.80 11.51 25.93
CA TYR A 50 -2.82 12.60 24.96
C TYR A 50 -3.98 13.56 25.25
N GLY A 51 -3.68 14.69 25.90
CA GLY A 51 -4.67 15.73 26.19
C GLY A 51 -5.02 16.67 25.02
N GLU A 52 -4.18 16.70 23.97
CA GLU A 52 -4.42 17.50 22.76
C GLU A 52 -3.95 16.74 21.50
N VAL A 53 -4.84 16.64 20.52
CA VAL A 53 -4.63 15.92 19.26
C VAL A 53 -4.92 16.84 18.06
N THR A 54 -4.28 16.56 16.92
CA THR A 54 -4.66 17.19 15.64
C THR A 54 -5.31 16.14 14.75
N LEU A 55 -6.61 16.30 14.48
CA LEU A 55 -7.37 15.46 13.56
C LEU A 55 -7.17 15.97 12.14
N VAL A 56 -6.71 15.10 11.26
CA VAL A 56 -6.42 15.41 9.86
C VAL A 56 -7.35 14.60 8.96
N ALA A 57 -8.09 15.29 8.12
CA ALA A 57 -9.07 14.71 7.21
C ALA A 57 -9.18 15.56 5.94
N ASP A 58 -9.85 15.06 4.91
CA ASP A 58 -10.42 15.91 3.86
C ASP A 58 -11.89 16.18 4.15
N ALA A 59 -12.56 17.01 3.33
CA ALA A 59 -13.97 17.34 3.54
C ALA A 59 -14.89 16.09 3.56
N ASN A 60 -14.58 15.07 2.76
CA ASN A 60 -15.37 13.85 2.68
C ASN A 60 -15.09 12.94 3.88
N THR A 61 -13.83 12.68 4.22
CA THR A 61 -13.48 11.79 5.34
C THR A 61 -13.80 12.43 6.69
N TYR A 62 -13.86 13.76 6.77
CA TYR A 62 -14.39 14.46 7.94
C TYR A 62 -15.88 14.17 8.13
N GLY A 63 -16.70 14.26 7.08
CA GLY A 63 -18.13 13.89 7.15
C GLY A 63 -18.37 12.40 7.41
N VAL A 64 -17.49 11.51 6.92
CA VAL A 64 -17.61 10.06 7.11
C VAL A 64 -17.26 9.62 8.54
N ALA A 65 -16.19 10.16 9.12
CA ALA A 65 -15.66 9.70 10.42
C ALA A 65 -15.15 10.83 11.32
N GLY A 66 -14.61 11.91 10.74
CA GLY A 66 -13.94 12.97 11.49
C GLY A 66 -14.85 13.75 12.44
N GLU A 67 -16.07 14.08 12.02
CA GLU A 67 -17.05 14.79 12.86
C GLU A 67 -17.41 13.96 14.10
N LYS A 68 -17.78 12.70 13.90
CA LYS A 68 -18.13 11.77 14.99
C LYS A 68 -16.94 11.57 15.93
N LEU A 69 -15.74 11.33 15.39
CA LEU A 69 -14.54 11.13 16.20
C LEU A 69 -14.18 12.39 17.01
N ARG A 70 -14.29 13.57 16.40
CA ARG A 70 -14.08 14.84 17.10
C ARG A 70 -15.03 14.98 18.29
N SER A 71 -16.33 14.79 18.08
CA SER A 71 -17.33 14.89 19.17
C SER A 71 -17.01 13.92 20.30
N LEU A 72 -16.71 12.66 19.98
CA LEU A 72 -16.37 11.64 20.98
C LEU A 72 -15.13 11.99 21.80
N LEU A 73 -14.11 12.59 21.16
CA LEU A 73 -12.89 13.06 21.83
C LEU A 73 -13.16 14.27 22.74
N GLU A 74 -13.90 15.27 22.25
CA GLU A 74 -14.25 16.47 23.01
C GLU A 74 -15.14 16.15 24.22
N GLU A 75 -16.12 15.25 24.07
CA GLU A 75 -16.93 14.72 25.18
C GLU A 75 -16.09 14.03 26.26
N ASN A 76 -14.93 13.49 25.88
CA ASN A 76 -13.96 12.88 26.77
C ASN A 76 -12.83 13.83 27.20
N GLN A 77 -13.05 15.14 27.08
CA GLN A 77 -12.15 16.21 27.55
C GLN A 77 -10.79 16.24 26.82
N VAL A 78 -10.72 15.71 25.60
CA VAL A 78 -9.53 15.84 24.74
C VAL A 78 -9.68 17.09 23.89
N LYS A 79 -8.67 17.95 23.87
CA LYS A 79 -8.64 19.12 22.98
C LYS A 79 -8.34 18.66 21.55
N VAL A 80 -9.19 19.02 20.59
CA VAL A 80 -9.04 18.61 19.19
C VAL A 80 -8.80 19.82 18.29
N GLY A 81 -7.60 19.91 17.69
CA GLY A 81 -7.36 20.73 16.51
C GLY A 81 -7.79 19.98 15.25
N VAL A 82 -8.30 20.68 14.23
CA VAL A 82 -8.72 20.06 12.97
C VAL A 82 -7.97 20.70 11.81
N SER A 83 -7.35 19.87 10.97
CA SER A 83 -6.79 20.26 9.68
C SER A 83 -7.58 19.55 8.57
N LEU A 84 -8.37 20.33 7.82
CA LEU A 84 -9.08 19.83 6.66
C LEU A 84 -8.24 20.09 5.41
N ILE A 85 -7.58 19.05 4.92
CA ILE A 85 -6.72 19.14 3.73
C ILE A 85 -7.58 19.50 2.53
N ARG A 86 -7.18 20.56 1.84
CA ARG A 86 -7.93 21.13 0.72
C ARG A 86 -7.69 20.34 -0.56
N GLU A 87 -8.71 20.33 -1.42
CA GLU A 87 -8.55 19.86 -2.78
C GLU A 87 -7.61 20.78 -3.55
N ASN A 88 -6.75 20.20 -4.39
CA ASN A 88 -5.94 20.96 -5.32
C ASN A 88 -6.75 21.33 -6.57
N GLY A 89 -6.10 22.02 -7.52
CA GLY A 89 -6.73 22.45 -8.77
C GLY A 89 -7.27 21.32 -9.68
N MET A 90 -7.04 20.05 -9.33
CA MET A 90 -7.53 18.87 -10.03
C MET A 90 -8.80 18.25 -9.40
N GLY A 91 -9.39 18.89 -8.38
CA GLY A 91 -10.63 18.43 -7.75
C GLY A 91 -10.45 17.18 -6.88
N GLY A 92 -9.33 17.12 -6.16
CA GLY A 92 -9.04 16.06 -5.20
C GLY A 92 -7.87 16.42 -4.31
N VAL A 93 -7.68 15.65 -3.24
CA VAL A 93 -6.53 15.79 -2.34
C VAL A 93 -5.34 15.01 -2.90
N ALA A 94 -4.16 15.64 -2.87
CA ALA A 94 -2.89 15.02 -3.23
C ALA A 94 -1.93 15.09 -2.04
N ALA A 95 -1.07 14.08 -1.91
CA ALA A 95 0.00 14.07 -0.92
C ALA A 95 1.21 14.86 -1.47
N ASP A 96 1.05 16.17 -1.59
CA ASP A 96 2.01 17.10 -2.18
C ASP A 96 2.55 18.11 -1.16
N GLU A 97 3.44 19.00 -1.62
CA GLU A 97 4.05 20.01 -0.77
C GLU A 97 3.03 20.98 -0.17
N GLU A 98 1.95 21.31 -0.88
CA GLU A 98 0.91 22.22 -0.41
C GLU A 98 0.16 21.62 0.78
N ALA A 99 -0.30 20.37 0.64
CA ALA A 99 -0.99 19.66 1.72
C ALA A 99 -0.09 19.45 2.95
N ILE A 100 1.19 19.17 2.73
CA ILE A 100 2.19 19.02 3.80
C ILE A 100 2.40 20.33 4.55
N VAL A 101 2.59 21.45 3.82
CA VAL A 101 2.76 22.78 4.43
C VAL A 101 1.49 23.19 5.17
N GLN A 102 0.31 22.95 4.59
CA GLN A 102 -0.96 23.23 5.26
C GLN A 102 -1.04 22.49 6.60
N LEU A 103 -0.80 21.17 6.62
CA LEU A 103 -0.85 20.39 7.86
C LEU A 103 0.18 20.88 8.88
N MET A 104 1.39 21.24 8.46
CA MET A 104 2.41 21.79 9.37
C MET A 104 1.97 23.12 10.01
N LEU A 105 1.26 23.97 9.27
CA LEU A 105 0.73 25.26 9.77
C LEU A 105 -0.49 25.07 10.67
N ASP A 106 -1.39 24.14 10.33
CA ASP A 106 -2.62 23.87 11.09
C ASP A 106 -2.33 23.12 12.41
N THR A 107 -1.21 22.39 12.48
CA THR A 107 -0.83 21.60 13.67
C THR A 107 -0.31 22.50 14.79
N SER A 108 -1.06 22.58 15.89
CA SER A 108 -0.63 23.27 17.10
C SER A 108 0.70 22.73 17.63
N MET A 109 1.58 23.61 18.10
CA MET A 109 2.85 23.22 18.74
C MET A 109 2.64 22.38 20.01
N THR A 110 1.51 22.53 20.69
CA THR A 110 1.15 21.76 21.89
C THR A 110 0.54 20.40 21.58
N SER A 111 0.09 20.17 20.33
CA SER A 111 -0.42 18.87 19.90
C SER A 111 0.72 17.85 19.83
N LYS A 112 0.55 16.73 20.52
CA LYS A 112 1.58 15.69 20.67
C LYS A 112 1.37 14.50 19.73
N VAL A 113 0.18 14.38 19.12
CA VAL A 113 -0.20 13.25 18.27
C VAL A 113 -1.11 13.74 17.13
N LEU A 114 -0.94 13.13 15.95
CA LEU A 114 -1.78 13.36 14.78
C LEU A 114 -2.76 12.18 14.60
N LEU A 115 -4.01 12.45 14.21
CA LEU A 115 -4.97 11.42 13.81
C LEU A 115 -5.19 11.50 12.31
N ALA A 116 -4.74 10.49 11.57
CA ALA A 116 -4.98 10.38 10.13
C ALA A 116 -6.37 9.77 9.90
N VAL A 117 -7.38 10.60 9.66
CA VAL A 117 -8.76 10.15 9.42
C VAL A 117 -9.02 10.16 7.92
N GLY A 118 -8.82 9.01 7.27
CA GLY A 118 -9.01 8.90 5.83
C GLY A 118 -8.49 7.61 5.20
N ALA A 119 -8.20 7.69 3.90
CA ALA A 119 -7.56 6.63 3.13
C ALA A 119 -6.07 6.95 2.86
N GLY A 120 -5.47 6.33 1.85
CA GLY A 120 -4.02 6.41 1.56
C GLY A 120 -3.44 7.83 1.54
N THR A 121 -4.03 8.75 0.79
CA THR A 121 -3.47 10.11 0.63
C THR A 121 -3.34 10.87 1.96
N ILE A 122 -4.38 10.85 2.79
CA ILE A 122 -4.35 11.48 4.13
C ILE A 122 -3.29 10.82 5.00
N HIS A 123 -3.18 9.49 4.93
CA HIS A 123 -2.15 8.76 5.67
C HIS A 123 -0.74 9.13 5.21
N ASP A 124 -0.50 9.32 3.91
CA ASP A 124 0.81 9.70 3.39
C ASP A 124 1.24 11.10 3.85
N ILE A 125 0.31 12.07 3.83
CA ILE A 125 0.54 13.44 4.34
C ILE A 125 0.85 13.40 5.85
N VAL A 126 -0.01 12.75 6.63
CA VAL A 126 0.12 12.70 8.09
C VAL A 126 1.38 11.95 8.50
N ARG A 127 1.67 10.82 7.86
CA ARG A 127 2.88 10.01 8.11
C ARG A 127 4.15 10.82 7.89
N PHE A 128 4.21 11.59 6.79
CA PHE A 128 5.36 12.43 6.52
C PHE A 128 5.52 13.53 7.59
N VAL A 129 4.45 14.27 7.90
CA VAL A 129 4.50 15.35 8.91
C VAL A 129 4.81 14.79 10.31
N SER A 130 4.22 13.66 10.67
CA SER A 130 4.52 12.90 11.89
C SER A 130 6.02 12.62 12.00
N HIS A 131 6.60 12.02 10.96
CA HIS A 131 8.02 11.69 10.91
C HIS A 131 8.91 12.93 11.02
N ARG A 132 8.59 14.00 10.29
CA ARG A 132 9.39 15.24 10.29
C ARG A 132 9.30 16.05 11.58
N THR A 133 8.19 15.93 12.31
CA THR A 133 7.97 16.67 13.56
C THR A 133 8.25 15.85 14.81
N GLY A 134 8.60 14.56 14.67
CA GLY A 134 8.84 13.66 15.80
C GLY A 134 7.59 13.37 16.62
N ARG A 135 6.39 13.57 16.05
CA ARG A 135 5.11 13.29 16.70
C ARG A 135 4.57 11.94 16.24
N PRO A 136 4.11 11.03 17.11
CA PRO A 136 3.40 9.84 16.67
C PRO A 136 2.10 10.20 15.92
N PHE A 137 1.60 9.24 15.14
CA PHE A 137 0.27 9.35 14.55
C PHE A 137 -0.55 8.08 14.76
N LEU A 138 -1.86 8.24 14.87
CA LEU A 138 -2.83 7.16 14.89
C LEU A 138 -3.51 7.08 13.52
N SER A 139 -3.61 5.88 12.99
CA SER A 139 -4.24 5.58 11.70
C SER A 139 -5.73 5.27 11.93
N VAL A 140 -6.63 6.08 11.35
CA VAL A 140 -8.08 5.93 11.45
C VAL A 140 -8.63 5.77 10.04
N LEU A 141 -8.91 4.52 9.68
CA LEU A 141 -9.11 4.09 8.31
C LEU A 141 -10.56 4.28 7.87
N THR A 142 -10.77 4.98 6.75
CA THR A 142 -12.11 5.19 6.18
C THR A 142 -12.38 4.42 4.89
N ALA A 143 -11.37 3.77 4.29
CA ALA A 143 -11.55 2.91 3.11
C ALA A 143 -10.41 1.89 2.95
N PRO A 144 -10.70 0.63 2.53
CA PRO A 144 -9.69 -0.40 2.33
C PRO A 144 -9.07 -0.35 0.94
N SER A 145 -8.22 0.65 0.66
CA SER A 145 -7.78 0.99 -0.72
C SER A 145 -6.31 0.72 -1.07
N VAL A 146 -5.46 0.50 -0.07
CA VAL A 146 -3.99 0.41 -0.22
C VAL A 146 -3.38 -0.22 1.03
N ASP A 147 -2.27 -0.95 0.91
CA ASP A 147 -1.58 -1.62 2.02
C ASP A 147 -0.64 -0.73 2.85
N GLY A 148 -0.48 0.52 2.43
CA GLY A 148 0.37 1.52 3.05
C GLY A 148 -0.04 1.96 4.46
N PHE A 149 -1.08 1.39 5.07
CA PHE A 149 -1.57 1.81 6.40
C PHE A 149 -0.61 1.44 7.54
N ALA A 150 0.04 0.27 7.48
CA ALA A 150 0.97 -0.20 8.50
C ALA A 150 2.46 -0.07 8.10
N SER A 151 2.74 0.43 6.89
CA SER A 151 4.06 0.36 6.25
C SER A 151 5.06 1.40 6.77
N VAL A 152 6.26 1.43 6.16
CA VAL A 152 7.33 2.43 6.39
C VAL A 152 7.65 3.16 5.09
N GLY A 153 6.87 4.19 4.80
CA GLY A 153 7.11 5.07 3.66
C GLY A 153 5.86 5.85 3.29
N ALA A 154 6.05 7.09 2.83
CA ALA A 154 4.99 7.93 2.31
C ALA A 154 5.24 8.17 0.81
N PRO A 155 4.39 7.66 -0.11
CA PRO A 155 4.33 8.11 -1.49
C PRO A 155 3.86 9.56 -1.58
N LEU A 156 4.77 10.48 -1.89
CA LEU A 156 4.50 11.91 -2.01
C LEU A 156 4.73 12.39 -3.44
N ILE A 157 4.04 13.46 -3.83
CA ILE A 157 4.34 14.21 -5.03
C ILE A 157 5.29 15.34 -4.63
N VAL A 158 6.49 15.34 -5.20
CA VAL A 158 7.51 16.37 -4.95
C VAL A 158 8.02 16.87 -6.29
N CYS A 159 7.91 18.17 -6.53
CA CYS A 159 8.25 18.83 -7.80
C CYS A 159 7.59 18.15 -9.02
N GLY A 160 6.36 17.65 -8.86
CA GLY A 160 5.62 16.94 -9.92
C GLY A 160 6.02 15.47 -10.14
N PHE A 161 6.90 14.91 -9.30
CA PHE A 161 7.31 13.50 -9.36
C PHE A 161 6.79 12.73 -8.16
N LYS A 162 6.26 11.53 -8.39
CA LYS A 162 5.84 10.65 -7.30
C LYS A 162 7.01 9.86 -6.75
N GLN A 163 7.33 10.08 -5.48
CA GLN A 163 8.49 9.51 -4.79
C GLN A 163 8.04 8.92 -3.45
N THR A 164 8.58 7.77 -3.07
CA THR A 164 8.33 7.22 -1.74
C THR A 164 9.43 7.65 -0.80
N ILE A 165 9.09 8.46 0.20
CA ILE A 165 10.03 8.93 1.21
C ILE A 165 9.95 7.99 2.43
N PRO A 166 11.09 7.44 2.91
CA PRO A 166 11.12 6.66 4.16
C PRO A 166 10.56 7.47 5.33
N CYS A 167 9.69 6.86 6.12
CA CYS A 167 8.99 7.50 7.25
C CYS A 167 8.75 6.47 8.37
N SER A 168 8.19 6.92 9.48
CA SER A 168 7.78 6.06 10.60
C SER A 168 6.45 5.34 10.30
N SER A 169 6.24 4.20 10.97
CA SER A 169 4.95 3.52 11.04
C SER A 169 3.96 4.27 11.94
N PRO A 170 2.65 4.00 11.87
CA PRO A 170 1.70 4.49 12.88
C PRO A 170 2.04 3.94 14.27
N GLU A 171 1.58 4.63 15.31
CA GLU A 171 1.64 4.10 16.68
C GLU A 171 0.50 3.09 16.93
N ALA A 172 -0.69 3.35 16.37
CA ALA A 172 -1.82 2.44 16.41
C ALA A 172 -2.70 2.57 15.16
N ILE A 173 -3.46 1.52 14.84
CA ILE A 173 -4.34 1.43 13.66
C ILE A 173 -5.75 1.07 14.10
N PHE A 174 -6.74 1.79 13.59
CA PHE A 174 -8.16 1.60 13.88
C PHE A 174 -8.94 1.57 12.56
N ALA A 175 -9.64 0.47 12.32
CA ALA A 175 -10.49 0.25 11.15
C ALA A 175 -11.90 -0.10 11.62
N ASP A 176 -12.84 0.83 11.42
CA ASP A 176 -14.24 0.61 11.76
C ASP A 176 -14.96 -0.11 10.61
N LEU A 177 -15.39 -1.35 10.83
CA LEU A 177 -15.98 -2.19 9.78
C LEU A 177 -17.24 -1.57 9.15
N SER A 178 -18.02 -0.81 9.94
CA SER A 178 -19.20 -0.11 9.42
C SER A 178 -18.83 1.02 8.45
N ILE A 179 -17.72 1.72 8.72
CA ILE A 179 -17.18 2.77 7.87
C ILE A 179 -16.57 2.17 6.61
N LEU A 180 -15.79 1.08 6.75
CA LEU A 180 -15.21 0.38 5.61
C LEU A 180 -16.30 -0.17 4.66
N ALA A 181 -17.44 -0.62 5.18
CA ALA A 181 -18.56 -1.12 4.37
C ALA A 181 -19.26 -0.03 3.56
N ALA A 182 -19.26 1.19 4.09
CA ALA A 182 -19.78 2.36 3.39
C ALA A 182 -18.82 2.94 2.35
N ALA A 183 -17.56 2.48 2.28
CA ALA A 183 -16.59 2.97 1.32
C ALA A 183 -17.04 2.70 -0.13
N PRO A 184 -16.68 3.57 -1.10
CA PRO A 184 -17.01 3.35 -2.51
C PRO A 184 -16.47 2.01 -3.03
N GLN A 185 -17.25 1.29 -3.84
CA GLN A 185 -16.84 -0.01 -4.41
C GLN A 185 -15.47 0.07 -5.08
N ALA A 186 -15.21 1.13 -5.84
CA ALA A 186 -13.96 1.33 -6.54
C ALA A 186 -12.75 1.38 -5.59
N MET A 187 -12.91 1.87 -4.36
CA MET A 187 -11.85 1.89 -3.35
C MET A 187 -11.63 0.51 -2.72
N ILE A 188 -12.69 -0.26 -2.50
CA ILE A 188 -12.60 -1.67 -2.05
C ILE A 188 -11.90 -2.52 -3.12
N ALA A 189 -12.34 -2.39 -4.37
CA ALA A 189 -11.72 -3.05 -5.51
C ALA A 189 -10.26 -2.62 -5.70
N ALA A 190 -9.94 -1.34 -5.45
CA ALA A 190 -8.55 -0.88 -5.46
C ALA A 190 -7.71 -1.59 -4.38
N GLY A 191 -8.22 -1.79 -3.17
CA GLY A 191 -7.52 -2.56 -2.14
C GLY A 191 -7.19 -3.98 -2.59
N VAL A 192 -8.16 -4.66 -3.22
CA VAL A 192 -7.94 -5.98 -3.81
C VAL A 192 -6.91 -5.93 -4.93
N GLY A 193 -7.00 -4.95 -5.83
CA GLY A 193 -6.04 -4.77 -6.92
C GLY A 193 -4.62 -4.51 -6.43
N ASP A 194 -4.46 -3.73 -5.36
CA ASP A 194 -3.17 -3.61 -4.70
C ASP A 194 -2.72 -4.96 -4.14
N MET A 195 -3.60 -5.73 -3.50
CA MET A 195 -3.26 -7.05 -2.96
C MET A 195 -2.81 -8.05 -4.03
N LEU A 196 -3.46 -8.08 -5.19
CA LEU A 196 -3.08 -8.99 -6.28
C LEU A 196 -1.68 -8.73 -6.81
N GLY A 197 -1.21 -7.48 -6.80
CA GLY A 197 0.14 -7.14 -7.21
C GLY A 197 1.24 -7.82 -6.38
N LYS A 198 0.92 -8.39 -5.22
CA LYS A 198 1.91 -9.09 -4.40
C LYS A 198 2.48 -10.34 -5.08
N HIS A 199 1.71 -10.98 -5.96
CA HIS A 199 2.21 -12.11 -6.74
C HIS A 199 3.40 -11.71 -7.62
N THR A 200 3.29 -10.62 -8.38
CA THR A 200 4.37 -10.15 -9.27
C THR A 200 5.51 -9.50 -8.51
N SER A 201 5.23 -8.77 -7.40
CA SER A 201 6.31 -8.18 -6.60
C SER A 201 7.15 -9.21 -5.84
N LEU A 202 6.52 -10.29 -5.34
CA LEU A 202 7.26 -11.40 -4.74
C LEU A 202 8.11 -12.12 -5.79
N ALA A 203 7.57 -12.36 -6.99
CA ALA A 203 8.34 -12.93 -8.10
C ALA A 203 9.56 -12.05 -8.45
N ASP A 204 9.37 -10.74 -8.57
CA ASP A 204 10.47 -9.79 -8.81
C ASP A 204 11.52 -9.80 -7.70
N TRP A 205 11.11 -9.94 -6.44
CA TRP A 205 12.04 -10.01 -5.32
C TRP A 205 12.81 -11.33 -5.31
N SER A 206 12.15 -12.45 -5.61
CA SER A 206 12.79 -13.75 -5.79
C SER A 206 13.79 -13.74 -6.95
N LEU A 207 13.47 -13.08 -8.06
CA LEU A 207 14.41 -12.89 -9.18
C LEU A 207 15.64 -12.09 -8.73
N GLY A 208 15.44 -11.00 -7.98
CA GLY A 208 16.54 -10.23 -7.39
C GLY A 208 17.42 -11.07 -6.46
N CYS A 209 16.82 -11.92 -5.63
CA CYS A 209 17.56 -12.83 -4.74
C CYS A 209 18.39 -13.85 -5.54
N VAL A 210 17.78 -14.54 -6.51
CA VAL A 210 18.44 -15.61 -7.27
C VAL A 210 19.50 -15.08 -8.23
N LEU A 211 19.24 -13.94 -8.87
CA LEU A 211 20.10 -13.41 -9.93
C LEU A 211 21.09 -12.37 -9.43
N LEU A 212 20.80 -11.64 -8.35
CA LEU A 212 21.64 -10.54 -7.88
C LEU A 212 22.06 -10.67 -6.42
N ASP A 213 21.76 -11.79 -5.77
CA ASP A 213 22.04 -11.99 -4.34
C ASP A 213 21.39 -10.88 -3.48
N GLU A 214 20.26 -10.31 -3.94
CA GLU A 214 19.48 -9.33 -3.19
C GLU A 214 19.02 -9.93 -1.85
N HIS A 215 19.09 -9.16 -0.76
CA HIS A 215 18.61 -9.63 0.53
C HIS A 215 17.13 -10.04 0.44
N TYR A 216 16.83 -11.22 0.96
CA TYR A 216 15.49 -11.80 0.99
C TYR A 216 15.16 -12.22 2.43
N CYS A 217 13.97 -11.85 2.89
CA CYS A 217 13.48 -12.27 4.21
C CYS A 217 12.28 -13.19 4.02
N GLU A 218 12.48 -14.48 4.33
CA GLU A 218 11.48 -15.54 4.14
C GLU A 218 10.22 -15.29 4.97
N LEU A 219 10.38 -14.71 6.18
CA LEU A 219 9.23 -14.32 7.00
C LEU A 219 8.40 -13.25 6.30
N SER A 220 9.02 -12.17 5.83
CA SER A 220 8.33 -11.08 5.13
C SER A 220 7.67 -11.57 3.84
N ALA A 221 8.37 -12.37 3.04
CA ALA A 221 7.80 -12.95 1.82
C ALA A 221 6.58 -13.84 2.12
N ARG A 222 6.69 -14.72 3.13
CA ARG A 222 5.59 -15.59 3.55
C ARG A 222 4.38 -14.79 4.03
N LEU A 223 4.57 -13.77 4.87
CA LEU A 223 3.46 -12.93 5.34
C LEU A 223 2.76 -12.20 4.20
N THR A 224 3.54 -11.76 3.21
CA THR A 224 3.00 -11.10 2.02
C THR A 224 2.16 -12.06 1.18
N LEU A 225 2.62 -13.30 1.02
CA LEU A 225 1.86 -14.35 0.34
C LEU A 225 0.58 -14.70 1.10
N GLU A 226 0.68 -14.93 2.41
CA GLU A 226 -0.48 -15.20 3.28
C GLU A 226 -1.50 -14.05 3.22
N ALA A 227 -1.04 -12.80 3.11
CA ALA A 227 -1.90 -11.63 3.00
C ALA A 227 -2.71 -11.60 1.69
N VAL A 228 -2.10 -11.93 0.54
CA VAL A 228 -2.83 -11.98 -0.74
C VAL A 228 -3.77 -13.18 -0.79
N GLU A 229 -3.34 -14.34 -0.29
CA GLU A 229 -4.18 -15.55 -0.19
C GLU A 229 -5.41 -15.33 0.69
N LEU A 230 -5.25 -14.59 1.79
CA LEU A 230 -6.37 -14.21 2.66
C LEU A 230 -7.44 -13.43 1.91
N CYS A 231 -7.02 -12.51 1.03
CA CYS A 231 -7.94 -11.69 0.24
C CYS A 231 -8.57 -12.50 -0.90
N THR A 232 -7.78 -13.29 -1.65
CA THR A 232 -8.28 -14.07 -2.79
C THR A 232 -9.22 -15.20 -2.35
N ALA A 233 -9.05 -15.74 -1.15
CA ALA A 233 -9.95 -16.73 -0.57
C ALA A 233 -11.33 -16.18 -0.15
N HIS A 234 -11.52 -14.86 -0.08
CA HIS A 234 -12.76 -14.22 0.39
C HIS A 234 -13.30 -13.17 -0.60
N LEU A 235 -13.03 -13.33 -1.90
CA LEU A 235 -13.39 -12.33 -2.92
C LEU A 235 -14.90 -12.11 -3.01
N GLU A 236 -15.71 -13.15 -2.84
CA GLU A 236 -17.16 -13.03 -2.88
C GLU A 236 -17.68 -12.18 -1.72
N GLU A 237 -17.20 -12.47 -0.50
CA GLU A 237 -17.52 -11.71 0.70
C GLU A 237 -17.07 -10.25 0.59
N ILE A 238 -15.88 -10.01 0.02
CA ILE A 238 -15.35 -8.67 -0.25
C ILE A 238 -16.24 -7.93 -1.25
N ALA A 239 -16.62 -8.58 -2.36
CA ALA A 239 -17.48 -8.01 -3.39
C ALA A 239 -18.86 -7.63 -2.83
N GLN A 240 -19.40 -8.46 -1.95
CA GLN A 240 -20.67 -8.24 -1.26
C GLN A 240 -20.59 -7.27 -0.08
N ARG A 241 -19.38 -6.79 0.28
CA ARG A 241 -19.11 -5.89 1.41
C ARG A 241 -19.58 -6.45 2.75
N THR A 242 -19.49 -7.76 2.93
CA THR A 242 -19.82 -8.35 4.23
C THR A 242 -18.77 -7.96 5.26
N GLU A 243 -19.15 -7.96 6.54
CA GLU A 243 -18.23 -7.66 7.63
C GLU A 243 -16.99 -8.59 7.59
N LEU A 244 -17.19 -9.89 7.32
CA LEU A 244 -16.11 -10.85 7.16
C LEU A 244 -15.19 -10.47 5.99
N GLY A 245 -15.75 -10.18 4.81
CA GLY A 245 -14.97 -9.82 3.63
C GLY A 245 -14.09 -8.59 3.86
N LEU A 246 -14.67 -7.53 4.43
CA LEU A 246 -13.94 -6.28 4.70
C LEU A 246 -12.91 -6.43 5.81
N ARG A 247 -13.20 -7.25 6.83
CA ARG A 247 -12.20 -7.63 7.84
C ARG A 247 -11.02 -8.35 7.18
N ARG A 248 -11.26 -9.35 6.34
CA ARG A 248 -10.18 -10.10 5.67
C ARG A 248 -9.37 -9.25 4.71
N LEU A 249 -10.01 -8.37 3.95
CA LEU A 249 -9.31 -7.40 3.11
C LEU A 249 -8.43 -6.49 3.95
N MET A 250 -8.94 -5.96 5.06
CA MET A 250 -8.18 -5.06 5.93
C MET A 250 -7.02 -5.75 6.63
N GLU A 251 -7.23 -6.97 7.14
CA GLU A 251 -6.17 -7.82 7.69
C GLU A 251 -5.06 -8.06 6.66
N GLY A 252 -5.41 -8.38 5.40
CA GLY A 252 -4.44 -8.57 4.32
C GLY A 252 -3.65 -7.29 4.01
N LEU A 253 -4.32 -6.15 3.88
CA LEU A 253 -3.66 -4.85 3.64
C LEU A 253 -2.71 -4.48 4.79
N ILE A 254 -3.13 -4.66 6.05
CA ILE A 254 -2.30 -4.40 7.23
C ILE A 254 -1.12 -5.38 7.28
N LEU A 255 -1.34 -6.66 7.01
CA LEU A 255 -0.29 -7.68 7.02
C LEU A 255 0.78 -7.42 5.94
N SER A 256 0.37 -6.97 4.75
CA SER A 256 1.31 -6.50 3.71
C SER A 256 2.09 -5.27 4.18
N GLY A 257 1.43 -4.31 4.84
CA GLY A 257 2.09 -3.16 5.45
C GLY A 257 3.13 -3.55 6.51
N LEU A 258 2.79 -4.49 7.40
CA LEU A 258 3.70 -5.04 8.41
C LEU A 258 4.88 -5.75 7.77
N SER A 259 4.67 -6.51 6.69
CA SER A 259 5.75 -7.15 5.93
C SER A 259 6.77 -6.11 5.43
N MET A 260 6.33 -4.99 4.88
CA MET A 260 7.23 -3.89 4.47
C MET A 260 7.95 -3.26 5.65
N LEU A 261 7.27 -3.10 6.79
CA LEU A 261 7.85 -2.59 8.04
C LEU A 261 8.99 -3.48 8.56
N LEU A 262 8.82 -4.81 8.54
CA LEU A 262 9.85 -5.76 9.00
C LEU A 262 11.18 -5.58 8.26
N VAL A 263 11.14 -5.38 6.94
CA VAL A 263 12.34 -5.27 6.09
C VAL A 263 12.78 -3.83 5.83
N GLY A 264 12.02 -2.84 6.28
CA GLY A 264 12.38 -1.43 6.13
C GLY A 264 12.21 -0.85 4.72
N HIS A 265 11.60 -1.59 3.79
CA HIS A 265 11.43 -1.19 2.40
C HIS A 265 10.23 -1.85 1.74
N SER A 266 9.77 -1.28 0.62
CA SER A 266 8.56 -1.75 -0.07
C SER A 266 8.72 -3.02 -0.91
N ARG A 267 9.92 -3.60 -1.03
CA ARG A 267 10.22 -4.71 -1.94
C ARG A 267 9.21 -5.88 -1.92
N PRO A 268 8.79 -6.45 -0.77
CA PRO A 268 7.79 -7.53 -0.74
C PRO A 268 6.49 -7.17 -1.47
N ALA A 269 6.09 -5.91 -1.42
CA ALA A 269 4.81 -5.42 -1.96
C ALA A 269 5.00 -4.45 -3.14
N SER A 270 6.18 -4.37 -3.77
CA SER A 270 6.44 -3.42 -4.85
C SER A 270 7.53 -3.90 -5.82
N GLY A 271 7.07 -4.34 -7.00
CA GLY A 271 7.86 -4.70 -8.18
C GLY A 271 7.48 -3.86 -9.41
N ALA A 272 7.56 -4.46 -10.59
CA ALA A 272 7.30 -3.86 -11.89
C ALA A 272 5.88 -3.30 -12.03
N GLU A 273 4.88 -3.98 -11.47
CA GLU A 273 3.48 -3.51 -11.50
C GLU A 273 3.31 -2.16 -10.78
N ARG A 274 4.03 -1.93 -9.67
CA ARG A 274 4.05 -0.60 -9.02
C ARG A 274 4.85 0.41 -9.83
N HIS A 275 5.88 0.00 -10.55
CA HIS A 275 6.63 0.90 -11.43
C HIS A 275 5.75 1.41 -12.58
N LEU A 276 4.99 0.54 -13.25
CA LEU A 276 3.99 0.94 -14.26
C LEU A 276 2.94 1.87 -13.65
N SER A 277 2.36 1.51 -12.51
CA SER A 277 1.35 2.33 -11.82
C SER A 277 1.84 3.73 -11.49
N HIS A 278 3.09 3.88 -11.03
CA HIS A 278 3.70 5.19 -10.77
C HIS A 278 4.06 5.94 -12.04
N TYR A 279 4.55 5.26 -13.08
CA TYR A 279 4.81 5.88 -14.38
C TYR A 279 3.53 6.51 -14.95
N TRP A 280 2.43 5.75 -14.98
CA TRP A 280 1.12 6.26 -15.39
C TRP A 280 0.69 7.45 -14.53
N GLU A 281 0.89 7.38 -13.21
CA GLU A 281 0.54 8.50 -12.33
C GLU A 281 1.28 9.79 -12.68
N MET A 282 2.59 9.70 -12.92
CA MET A 282 3.42 10.86 -13.19
C MET A 282 3.07 11.48 -14.55
N VAL A 283 2.82 10.66 -15.58
CA VAL A 283 2.38 11.16 -16.88
C VAL A 283 1.01 11.83 -16.78
N LEU A 284 0.04 11.20 -16.10
CA LEU A 284 -1.30 11.77 -15.90
C LEU A 284 -1.26 13.07 -15.09
N LEU A 285 -0.39 13.14 -14.09
CA LEU A 285 -0.15 14.36 -13.31
C LEU A 285 0.40 15.50 -14.19
N GLN A 286 1.38 15.21 -15.05
CA GLN A 286 1.93 16.19 -16.02
C GLN A 286 0.87 16.66 -17.03
N GLN A 287 -0.05 15.78 -17.41
CA GLN A 287 -1.21 16.10 -18.26
C GLN A 287 -2.32 16.86 -17.54
N ARG A 288 -2.16 17.16 -16.24
CA ARG A 288 -3.22 17.74 -15.39
C ARG A 288 -4.51 16.92 -15.49
N ARG A 289 -4.40 15.61 -15.26
CA ARG A 289 -5.54 14.70 -15.11
C ARG A 289 -5.72 14.30 -13.67
N ARG A 290 -6.96 13.97 -13.29
CA ARG A 290 -7.29 13.54 -11.93
C ARG A 290 -6.52 12.26 -11.60
N ALA A 291 -6.01 12.17 -10.38
CA ALA A 291 -5.31 10.98 -9.91
C ALA A 291 -6.24 9.75 -9.93
N LEU A 292 -5.72 8.65 -10.47
CA LEU A 292 -6.38 7.34 -10.41
C LEU A 292 -6.08 6.67 -9.07
N LEU A 293 -7.01 5.84 -8.60
CA LEU A 293 -6.80 5.04 -7.39
C LEU A 293 -5.56 4.15 -7.53
N HIS A 294 -4.67 4.19 -6.54
CA HIS A 294 -3.38 3.48 -6.58
C HIS A 294 -3.57 1.99 -6.85
N GLY A 295 -4.37 1.32 -6.01
CA GLY A 295 -4.59 -0.11 -6.12
C GLY A 295 -5.33 -0.55 -7.38
N ALA A 296 -6.16 0.32 -7.98
CA ALA A 296 -6.80 0.05 -9.26
C ALA A 296 -5.77 0.00 -10.40
N LYS A 297 -4.84 0.96 -10.44
CA LYS A 297 -3.70 0.94 -11.37
C LYS A 297 -2.79 -0.25 -11.14
N VAL A 298 -2.47 -0.55 -9.88
CA VAL A 298 -1.63 -1.71 -9.53
C VAL A 298 -2.27 -2.98 -10.03
N GLY A 299 -3.57 -3.22 -9.76
CA GLY A 299 -4.27 -4.41 -10.21
C GLY A 299 -4.21 -4.61 -11.73
N VAL A 300 -4.49 -3.57 -12.51
CA VAL A 300 -4.37 -3.63 -13.98
C VAL A 300 -2.93 -3.86 -14.43
N ALA A 301 -1.96 -3.17 -13.82
CA ALA A 301 -0.55 -3.37 -14.12
C ALA A 301 -0.08 -4.79 -13.77
N THR A 302 -0.62 -5.42 -12.73
CA THR A 302 -0.32 -6.80 -12.36
C THR A 302 -0.75 -7.79 -13.44
N VAL A 303 -1.92 -7.59 -14.06
CA VAL A 303 -2.37 -8.40 -15.20
C VAL A 303 -1.36 -8.29 -16.35
N LEU A 304 -0.96 -7.06 -16.73
CA LEU A 304 0.05 -6.82 -17.78
C LEU A 304 1.42 -7.43 -17.44
N MET A 305 1.85 -7.37 -16.17
CA MET A 305 3.12 -7.96 -15.75
C MET A 305 3.07 -9.49 -15.73
N ALA A 306 1.94 -10.10 -15.36
CA ALA A 306 1.78 -11.53 -15.46
C ALA A 306 1.86 -12.01 -16.92
N GLU A 307 1.27 -11.26 -17.87
CA GLU A 307 1.40 -11.54 -19.31
C GLU A 307 2.87 -11.49 -19.74
N ALA A 308 3.61 -10.45 -19.35
CA ALA A 308 5.02 -10.30 -19.65
C ALA A 308 5.85 -11.46 -19.07
N ILE A 309 5.64 -11.82 -17.81
CA ILE A 309 6.33 -12.94 -17.13
C ILE A 309 6.05 -14.28 -17.84
N ILE A 310 4.83 -14.49 -18.33
CA ILE A 310 4.45 -15.74 -19.00
C ILE A 310 4.93 -15.79 -20.45
N ALA A 311 4.85 -14.68 -21.19
CA ALA A 311 5.29 -14.61 -22.59
C ALA A 311 6.80 -14.86 -22.74
N GLU A 312 7.60 -14.47 -21.74
CA GLU A 312 9.05 -14.72 -21.74
C GLU A 312 9.46 -16.17 -21.54
N ASN A 313 8.54 -17.04 -21.12
CA ASN A 313 8.78 -18.48 -21.18
C ASN A 313 9.03 -18.99 -22.62
N ALA A 314 8.76 -18.17 -23.66
CA ALA A 314 8.77 -18.59 -25.07
C ALA A 314 9.96 -18.10 -25.93
N SER A 315 10.78 -17.13 -25.51
CA SER A 315 11.88 -16.63 -26.36
C SER A 315 12.97 -15.88 -25.60
N ALA A 316 14.25 -16.18 -25.89
CA ALA A 316 15.42 -15.44 -25.41
C ALA A 316 16.31 -15.00 -26.59
N MET A 317 16.71 -13.72 -26.66
CA MET A 317 17.82 -13.19 -27.49
C MET A 317 18.33 -11.78 -27.07
N GLY A 318 19.52 -11.76 -26.40
CA GLY A 318 20.60 -10.75 -26.32
C GLY A 318 20.27 -9.26 -26.07
N VAL A 319 20.94 -8.53 -25.16
CA VAL A 319 22.29 -7.92 -25.32
C VAL A 319 22.94 -7.50 -23.98
N ASP A 320 24.28 -7.66 -23.93
CA ASP A 320 25.36 -7.20 -23.02
C ASP A 320 25.10 -6.80 -21.54
N ALA A 321 25.19 -7.82 -20.68
CA ALA A 321 25.76 -7.75 -19.34
C ALA A 321 26.38 -9.12 -19.03
N ARG A 322 27.52 -9.44 -19.65
CA ARG A 322 28.02 -10.83 -19.81
C ARG A 322 28.01 -11.69 -18.54
N ALA A 323 28.32 -11.13 -17.37
CA ALA A 323 28.29 -11.86 -16.10
C ALA A 323 26.85 -12.18 -15.62
N LEU A 324 25.92 -11.22 -15.75
CA LEU A 324 24.53 -11.42 -15.35
C LEU A 324 23.81 -12.35 -16.34
N GLN A 325 24.09 -12.24 -17.65
CA GLN A 325 23.55 -13.16 -18.66
C GLN A 325 24.02 -14.60 -18.44
N VAL A 326 25.30 -14.82 -18.11
CA VAL A 326 25.80 -16.16 -17.74
C VAL A 326 25.09 -16.68 -16.50
N ARG A 327 24.86 -15.83 -15.50
CA ARG A 327 24.13 -16.21 -14.29
C ARG A 327 22.66 -16.53 -14.58
N ILE A 328 21.98 -15.72 -15.38
CA ILE A 328 20.60 -15.97 -15.86
C ILE A 328 20.54 -17.32 -16.56
N ALA A 329 21.44 -17.59 -17.51
CA ALA A 329 21.49 -18.86 -18.22
C ALA A 329 21.73 -20.06 -17.27
N ALA A 330 22.63 -19.91 -16.28
CA ALA A 330 22.91 -20.94 -15.29
C ALA A 330 21.75 -21.17 -14.31
N ARG A 331 20.92 -20.15 -14.07
CA ARG A 331 19.78 -20.15 -13.13
C ARG A 331 18.43 -20.15 -13.84
N TRP A 332 18.39 -20.48 -15.13
CA TRP A 332 17.17 -20.36 -15.93
C TRP A 332 16.03 -21.23 -15.40
N GLY A 333 16.34 -22.42 -14.86
CA GLY A 333 15.37 -23.26 -14.18
C GLY A 333 14.68 -22.54 -13.00
N ASP A 334 15.47 -21.87 -12.15
CA ASP A 334 14.97 -21.10 -11.02
C ASP A 334 14.08 -19.92 -11.49
N VAL A 335 14.46 -19.25 -12.59
CA VAL A 335 13.66 -18.18 -13.22
C VAL A 335 12.30 -18.71 -13.69
N LEU A 336 12.28 -19.86 -14.36
CA LEU A 336 11.04 -20.51 -14.82
C LEU A 336 10.17 -20.95 -13.64
N ASP A 337 10.75 -21.45 -12.56
CA ASP A 337 10.02 -21.84 -11.35
C ASP A 337 9.38 -20.64 -10.66
N ILE A 338 10.09 -19.51 -10.59
CA ILE A 338 9.52 -18.24 -10.09
C ILE A 338 8.36 -17.78 -10.98
N ALA A 339 8.52 -17.80 -12.30
CA ALA A 339 7.49 -17.40 -13.25
C ALA A 339 6.22 -18.27 -13.12
N ARG A 340 6.36 -19.58 -12.89
CA ARG A 340 5.23 -20.50 -12.66
C ARG A 340 4.45 -20.21 -11.37
N GLY A 341 5.06 -19.54 -10.40
CA GLY A 341 4.41 -19.12 -9.16
C GLY A 341 3.47 -17.91 -9.33
N VAL A 342 3.55 -17.21 -10.46
CA VAL A 342 2.67 -16.07 -10.77
C VAL A 342 1.36 -16.60 -11.36
N PRO A 343 0.19 -16.20 -10.82
CA PRO A 343 -1.09 -16.57 -11.40
C PRO A 343 -1.24 -16.08 -12.84
N ALA A 344 -2.00 -16.83 -13.63
CA ALA A 344 -2.28 -16.47 -15.02
C ALA A 344 -3.01 -15.12 -15.12
N PRO A 345 -2.81 -14.33 -16.19
CA PRO A 345 -3.43 -13.02 -16.36
C PRO A 345 -4.95 -13.09 -16.32
N GLU A 346 -5.53 -14.15 -16.90
CA GLU A 346 -6.98 -14.39 -16.91
C GLU A 346 -7.51 -14.61 -15.48
N GLN A 347 -6.74 -15.28 -14.63
CA GLN A 347 -7.10 -15.49 -13.23
C GLN A 347 -7.06 -14.18 -12.43
N LEU A 348 -6.02 -13.36 -12.63
CA LEU A 348 -5.90 -12.04 -12.01
C LEU A 348 -7.03 -11.11 -12.45
N ALA A 349 -7.33 -11.08 -13.76
CA ALA A 349 -8.44 -10.33 -14.31
C ALA A 349 -9.79 -10.81 -13.76
N ALA A 350 -9.99 -12.13 -13.63
CA ALA A 350 -11.21 -12.68 -13.03
C ALA A 350 -11.38 -12.26 -11.56
N TRP A 351 -10.32 -12.28 -10.76
CA TRP A 351 -10.36 -11.82 -9.38
C TRP A 351 -10.68 -10.32 -9.26
N LEU A 352 -10.09 -9.47 -10.11
CA LEU A 352 -10.44 -8.05 -10.18
C LEU A 352 -11.89 -7.83 -10.59
N ALA A 353 -12.36 -8.52 -11.62
CA ALA A 353 -13.74 -8.42 -12.09
C ALA A 353 -14.75 -8.86 -11.03
N ALA A 354 -14.44 -9.91 -10.25
CA ALA A 354 -15.29 -10.41 -9.17
C ALA A 354 -15.62 -9.34 -8.12
N VAL A 355 -14.70 -8.40 -7.88
CA VAL A 355 -14.88 -7.29 -6.93
C VAL A 355 -15.26 -5.96 -7.62
N GLN A 356 -15.64 -6.01 -8.89
CA GLN A 356 -16.00 -4.85 -9.72
C GLN A 356 -14.83 -3.86 -9.90
N GLY A 357 -13.60 -4.37 -9.89
CA GLY A 357 -12.39 -3.62 -10.21
C GLY A 357 -12.13 -3.53 -11.71
N PRO A 358 -11.34 -2.54 -12.16
CA PRO A 358 -10.89 -2.48 -13.53
C PRO A 358 -9.88 -3.61 -13.81
N VAL A 359 -9.99 -4.20 -14.99
CA VAL A 359 -9.16 -5.31 -15.47
C VAL A 359 -8.30 -4.93 -16.67
N THR A 360 -8.57 -3.77 -17.30
CA THR A 360 -7.82 -3.26 -18.46
C THR A 360 -7.38 -1.80 -18.27
N PRO A 361 -6.32 -1.36 -18.97
CA PRO A 361 -5.89 0.05 -18.96
C PRO A 361 -6.98 1.03 -19.46
N ASP A 362 -7.77 0.63 -20.47
CA ASP A 362 -8.83 1.46 -21.05
C ASP A 362 -9.91 1.84 -20.03
N GLN A 363 -10.29 0.91 -19.15
CA GLN A 363 -11.23 1.17 -18.04
C GLN A 363 -10.70 2.19 -17.03
N LEU A 364 -9.38 2.40 -16.97
CA LEU A 364 -8.73 3.44 -16.16
C LEU A 364 -8.51 4.75 -16.94
N GLY A 365 -8.84 4.77 -18.23
CA GLY A 365 -8.50 5.87 -19.14
C GLY A 365 -7.00 5.99 -19.41
N VAL A 366 -6.25 4.89 -19.29
CA VAL A 366 -4.82 4.82 -19.64
C VAL A 366 -4.70 4.39 -21.10
N GLU A 367 -4.20 5.29 -21.94
CA GLU A 367 -4.15 5.08 -23.39
C GLU A 367 -3.11 4.00 -23.79
N PRO A 368 -3.33 3.25 -24.90
CA PRO A 368 -2.38 2.23 -25.35
C PRO A 368 -0.94 2.75 -25.52
N ALA A 369 -0.78 3.97 -26.01
CA ALA A 369 0.55 4.59 -26.15
C ALA A 369 1.25 4.82 -24.80
N LEU A 370 0.49 5.13 -23.74
CA LEU A 370 1.04 5.25 -22.39
C LEU A 370 1.40 3.89 -21.80
N VAL A 371 0.62 2.84 -22.10
CA VAL A 371 0.97 1.46 -21.71
C VAL A 371 2.28 1.04 -22.37
N GLU A 372 2.41 1.20 -23.69
CA GLU A 372 3.62 0.86 -24.44
C GLU A 372 4.85 1.62 -23.92
N ALA A 373 4.74 2.94 -23.72
CA ALA A 373 5.81 3.74 -23.16
C ALA A 373 6.20 3.28 -21.74
N SER A 374 5.22 2.92 -20.91
CA SER A 374 5.48 2.45 -19.54
C SER A 374 6.20 1.09 -19.50
N LEU A 375 5.90 0.17 -20.42
CA LEU A 375 6.62 -1.11 -20.52
C LEU A 375 8.09 -0.91 -20.87
N GLN A 376 8.38 0.15 -21.63
CA GLN A 376 9.74 0.53 -21.95
C GLN A 376 10.41 1.26 -20.78
N ASP A 377 9.78 2.28 -20.19
CA ASP A 377 10.50 3.25 -19.35
C ASP A 377 10.27 3.08 -17.84
N ALA A 378 9.31 2.26 -17.39
CA ALA A 378 8.98 2.16 -15.97
C ALA A 378 10.15 1.62 -15.12
N LEU A 379 11.13 0.92 -15.70
CA LEU A 379 12.36 0.50 -14.99
C LEU A 379 13.24 1.65 -14.48
N PHE A 380 13.01 2.88 -14.97
CA PHE A 380 13.70 4.09 -14.52
C PHE A 380 12.99 4.80 -13.37
N VAL A 381 11.73 4.42 -13.07
CA VAL A 381 10.98 4.97 -11.93
C VAL A 381 11.69 4.66 -10.62
N ARG A 382 12.30 3.47 -10.51
CA ARG A 382 13.16 3.09 -9.39
C ARG A 382 14.30 2.21 -9.87
N ASN A 383 15.47 2.38 -9.25
CA ASN A 383 16.62 1.53 -9.52
C ASN A 383 16.51 0.18 -8.79
N ARG A 384 15.62 -0.70 -9.27
CA ARG A 384 15.42 -2.06 -8.77
C ARG A 384 15.39 -3.07 -9.93
N PHE A 385 15.89 -4.27 -9.69
CA PHE A 385 15.78 -5.37 -10.63
C PHE A 385 14.36 -5.95 -10.59
N THR A 386 13.74 -6.08 -11.76
CA THR A 386 12.38 -6.58 -11.93
C THR A 386 12.31 -7.28 -13.28
N ILE A 387 11.19 -7.93 -13.59
CA ILE A 387 10.95 -8.53 -14.90
C ILE A 387 11.27 -7.54 -16.04
N LEU A 388 10.87 -6.26 -15.93
CA LEU A 388 11.17 -5.22 -16.94
C LEU A 388 12.66 -5.07 -17.28
N ARG A 389 13.55 -5.31 -16.31
CA ARG A 389 15.00 -5.30 -16.55
C ARG A 389 15.51 -6.63 -17.07
N LEU A 390 14.92 -7.74 -16.62
CA LEU A 390 15.22 -9.06 -17.17
C LEU A 390 14.90 -9.10 -18.67
N GLN A 391 13.75 -8.59 -19.09
CA GLN A 391 13.33 -8.56 -20.51
C GLN A 391 14.34 -7.86 -21.43
N ARG A 392 15.05 -6.86 -20.92
CA ARG A 392 16.06 -6.11 -21.68
C ARG A 392 17.40 -6.83 -21.79
N LEU A 393 17.63 -7.83 -20.95
CA LEU A 393 18.88 -8.59 -20.88
C LEU A 393 18.78 -9.95 -21.57
N LEU A 394 17.55 -10.47 -21.65
CA LEU A 394 17.20 -11.67 -22.42
C LEU A 394 17.33 -11.42 -23.89
#